data_AF-A0A9D5T3W3-F1
#
_entry.id   AF-A0A9D5T3W3-F1
#
_cell.length_a   1.000
_cell.length_b   1.000
_cell.length_c   1.000
_cell.angle_alpha   90.00
_cell.angle_beta   90.00
_cell.angle_gamma   90.00
#
_symmetry.space_group_name_H-M   'P 1'
#
loop_
_entity.id
_entity.type
_entity.pdbx_description
1 polymer ?
#
loop_
_entity_poly.entity_id
_entity_poly.type
_entity_poly.pdbx_seq_one_letter_code
_entity_poly.pdbx_strand_id
1 'polypeptide(L)'
;MRCLERNKIPFHYCLFKEKEAIRDESGHKTGEYRLVYEEPVEMKANISPATGESQIEQFGTSLQYDKVIVVDDMACPIDENTVLFVDSKPSFNDDATPVFDYIVKKVAKSLNSISIAISKVKVS
;
A
#
# COMPACT_ATOMS: atom_id res chain seq x y z
N MET A 1 -12.68 17.76 -4.36
CA MET A 1 -12.95 17.84 -2.90
C MET A 1 -11.59 18.06 -2.26
N ARG A 2 -11.37 19.12 -1.48
CA ARG A 2 -10.06 19.35 -0.84
C ARG A 2 -10.10 18.79 0.56
N CYS A 3 -9.15 17.93 0.91
CA CYS A 3 -8.99 17.45 2.27
C CYS A 3 -8.42 18.57 3.15
N LEU A 4 -9.07 18.85 4.27
CA LEU A 4 -8.53 19.78 5.28
C LEU A 4 -7.22 19.23 5.83
N GLU A 5 -6.20 20.08 5.94
CA GLU A 5 -4.87 19.69 6.41
C GLU A 5 -4.88 19.07 7.81
N ARG A 6 -5.80 19.53 8.68
CA ARG A 6 -5.99 18.98 10.04
C ARG A 6 -6.38 17.50 10.05
N ASN A 7 -6.96 16.99 8.97
CA ASN A 7 -7.36 15.59 8.85
C ASN A 7 -6.29 14.74 8.15
N LYS A 8 -5.20 15.34 7.68
CA LYS A 8 -4.13 14.61 6.99
C LYS A 8 -3.19 14.00 8.03
N ILE A 9 -3.00 12.68 7.94
CA ILE A 9 -2.08 11.92 8.78
C ILE A 9 -0.86 11.56 7.91
N PRO A 10 0.38 11.74 8.39
CA PRO A 10 1.57 11.27 7.70
C PRO A 10 1.64 9.75 7.71
N PHE A 11 1.98 9.16 6.58
CA PHE A 11 2.28 7.74 6.42
C PHE A 11 3.37 7.58 5.36
N HIS A 12 4.02 6.43 5.32
CA HIS A 12 5.01 6.12 4.30
C HIS A 12 4.47 5.07 3.33
N TYR A 13 4.93 5.13 2.09
CA TYR A 13 4.63 4.12 1.08
C TYR A 13 5.90 3.75 0.31
N CYS A 14 6.01 2.50 -0.11
CA CYS A 14 7.05 2.04 -1.02
C CYS A 14 6.41 1.55 -2.32
N LEU A 15 6.87 2.10 -3.44
CA LEU A 15 6.46 1.64 -4.76
C LEU A 15 7.18 0.34 -5.11
N PHE A 16 6.46 -0.54 -5.80
CA PHE A 16 7.06 -1.74 -6.36
C PHE A 16 7.94 -1.35 -7.56
N LYS A 17 9.22 -1.73 -7.53
CA LYS A 17 10.17 -1.41 -8.60
C LYS A 17 10.24 -2.53 -9.62
N GLU A 18 10.84 -3.66 -9.22
CA GLU A 18 11.08 -4.80 -10.10
C GLU A 18 11.08 -6.11 -9.31
N LYS A 19 10.86 -7.20 -10.05
CA LYS A 19 11.04 -8.57 -9.57
C LYS A 19 12.41 -9.06 -10.03
N GLU A 20 13.37 -9.08 -9.12
CA GLU A 20 14.68 -9.64 -9.42
C GLU A 20 14.64 -11.15 -9.22
N ALA A 21 14.99 -11.91 -10.26
CA ALA A 21 15.18 -13.34 -10.13
C ALA A 21 16.45 -13.57 -9.32
N ILE A 22 16.32 -14.25 -8.17
CA ILE A 22 17.48 -14.65 -7.38
C ILE A 22 18.30 -15.61 -8.25
N ARG A 23 19.61 -15.38 -8.29
CA ARG A 23 20.57 -16.26 -8.96
C ARG A 23 21.35 -16.98 -7.88
N ASP A 24 21.42 -18.30 -8.01
CA ASP A 24 22.21 -19.15 -7.12
C ASP A 24 23.72 -18.89 -7.32
N GLU A 25 24.57 -19.37 -6.41
CA GLU A 25 26.03 -19.20 -6.47
C GLU A 25 26.65 -19.83 -7.74
N SER A 26 25.92 -20.69 -8.44
CA SER A 26 26.28 -21.27 -9.75
C SER A 26 25.75 -20.49 -10.98
N GLY A 27 25.17 -19.29 -10.81
CA GLY A 27 24.73 -18.46 -11.93
C GLY A 27 23.45 -18.95 -12.64
N HIS A 28 22.78 -19.96 -12.08
CA HIS A 28 21.50 -20.46 -12.57
C HIS A 28 20.33 -19.72 -11.91
N LYS A 29 19.23 -19.54 -12.65
CA LYS A 29 17.99 -18.97 -12.14
C LYS A 29 17.31 -19.99 -11.23
N THR A 30 17.19 -19.73 -9.94
CA THR A 30 16.53 -20.63 -8.97
C THR A 30 15.02 -20.70 -9.14
N GLY A 31 14.43 -19.80 -9.93
CA GLY A 31 12.98 -19.68 -10.09
C GLY A 31 12.31 -18.93 -8.94
N GLU A 32 13.07 -18.55 -7.91
CA GLU A 32 12.65 -17.66 -6.83
C GLU A 32 12.80 -16.20 -7.25
N TYR A 33 11.79 -15.39 -6.95
CA TYR A 33 11.74 -13.98 -7.27
C TYR A 33 11.77 -13.17 -5.98
N ARG A 34 12.68 -12.21 -5.90
CA ARG A 34 12.70 -11.19 -4.85
C ARG A 34 11.98 -9.94 -5.35
N LEU A 35 11.04 -9.46 -4.57
CA LEU A 35 10.35 -8.20 -4.85
C LEU A 35 11.23 -7.06 -4.34
N VAL A 36 11.72 -6.21 -5.24
CA VAL A 36 12.48 -5.01 -4.90
C VAL A 36 11.53 -3.83 -4.87
N TYR A 37 11.52 -3.14 -3.74
CA TYR A 37 10.73 -1.93 -3.53
C TYR A 37 11.62 -0.69 -3.56
N GLU A 38 11.06 0.45 -3.95
CA GLU A 38 11.75 1.73 -3.89
C GLU A 38 11.87 2.27 -2.46
N GLU A 39 12.66 3.34 -2.31
CA GLU A 39 12.81 4.06 -1.05
C GLU A 39 11.46 4.53 -0.51
N PRO A 40 11.27 4.52 0.82
CA PRO A 40 10.00 4.89 1.43
C PRO A 40 9.76 6.39 1.28
N VAL A 41 8.67 6.75 0.60
CA VAL A 41 8.27 8.15 0.42
C VAL A 41 7.22 8.50 1.48
N GLU A 42 7.43 9.62 2.19
CA GLU A 42 6.43 10.16 3.12
C GLU A 42 5.32 10.89 2.35
N MET A 43 4.06 10.60 2.69
CA MET A 43 2.90 11.32 2.19
C MET A 43 1.88 11.59 3.30
N LYS A 44 1.11 12.66 3.13
CA LYS A 44 0.05 13.06 4.07
C LYS A 44 -1.30 13.00 3.37
N ALA A 45 -2.20 12.17 3.87
CA ALA A 45 -3.55 12.06 3.34
C ALA A 45 -4.57 11.80 4.45
N ASN A 46 -5.85 11.89 4.11
CA ASN A 46 -6.91 11.63 5.07
C ASN A 46 -7.11 10.12 5.18
N ILE A 47 -6.80 9.53 6.34
CA ILE A 47 -6.94 8.11 6.60
C ILE A 47 -8.16 7.92 7.51
N SER A 48 -9.08 7.05 7.09
CA SER A 48 -10.23 6.70 7.92
C SER A 48 -9.81 6.01 9.21
N PRO A 49 -10.63 6.06 10.27
CA PRO A 49 -10.47 5.14 11.39
C PRO A 49 -10.47 3.67 10.91
N ALA A 50 -9.87 2.79 11.70
CA ALA A 50 -9.93 1.34 11.47
C ALA A 50 -11.35 0.85 11.80
N THR A 51 -12.24 0.96 10.83
CA THR A 51 -13.54 0.31 10.87
C THR A 51 -13.40 -0.86 9.92
N GLY A 52 -13.33 -2.09 10.46
CA GLY A 52 -13.26 -3.30 9.64
C GLY A 52 -14.58 -3.51 8.89
N GLU A 53 -14.87 -2.61 7.95
CA GLU A 53 -16.08 -2.59 7.16
C GLU A 53 -15.90 -3.49 5.95
N SER A 54 -16.78 -4.48 5.85
CA SER A 54 -16.96 -5.24 4.62
C SER A 54 -18.04 -4.51 3.81
N GLN A 55 -17.66 -3.79 2.75
CA GLN A 55 -18.65 -3.33 1.79
C GLN A 55 -19.04 -4.49 0.86
N ILE A 56 -20.31 -4.86 0.92
CA ILE A 56 -20.93 -5.79 -0.01
C ILE A 56 -21.44 -4.94 -1.19
N GLU A 57 -20.76 -5.01 -2.33
CA GLU A 57 -21.29 -4.42 -3.56
C GLU A 57 -22.59 -5.17 -3.96
N GLN A 58 -23.61 -4.49 -4.50
CA GLN A 58 -24.93 -5.08 -4.83
C GLN A 58 -24.86 -6.27 -5.82
N PHE A 59 -23.69 -6.50 -6.42
CA PHE A 59 -23.39 -7.61 -7.32
C PHE A 59 -22.55 -8.73 -6.67
N GLY A 60 -22.48 -8.79 -5.33
CA GLY A 60 -21.88 -9.91 -4.59
C GLY A 60 -20.36 -9.86 -4.44
N THR A 61 -19.70 -8.79 -4.89
CA THR A 61 -18.27 -8.59 -4.62
C THR A 61 -18.11 -8.05 -3.20
N SER A 62 -17.60 -8.89 -2.31
CA SER A 62 -17.23 -8.47 -0.95
C SER A 62 -15.77 -8.02 -0.97
N LEU A 63 -15.54 -6.71 -0.83
CA LEU A 63 -14.19 -6.19 -0.63
C LEU A 63 -13.97 -5.98 0.87
N GLN A 64 -13.09 -6.81 1.46
CA GLN A 64 -12.66 -6.61 2.83
C GLN A 64 -11.48 -5.64 2.86
N TYR A 65 -11.65 -4.52 3.55
CA TYR A 65 -10.58 -3.58 3.87
C TYR A 65 -10.74 -3.10 5.31
N ASP A 66 -9.66 -2.55 5.86
CA ASP A 66 -9.61 -2.09 7.25
C ASP A 66 -9.70 -0.56 7.35
N LYS A 67 -9.11 0.13 6.38
CA LYS A 67 -9.09 1.59 6.30
C LYS A 67 -9.20 2.05 4.85
N VAL A 68 -9.61 3.31 4.67
CA VAL A 68 -9.63 4.00 3.38
C VAL A 68 -8.77 5.25 3.48
N ILE A 69 -7.85 5.42 2.55
CA ILE A 69 -7.07 6.64 2.37
C ILE A 69 -7.73 7.46 1.27
N VAL A 70 -8.05 8.71 1.57
CA VAL A 70 -8.55 9.67 0.59
C VAL A 70 -7.46 10.69 0.31
N VAL A 71 -7.01 10.73 -0.95
CA VAL A 71 -6.01 11.64 -1.45
C VAL A 71 -6.66 12.64 -2.41
N ASP A 72 -6.38 13.93 -2.24
CA ASP A 72 -6.86 14.96 -3.16
C ASP A 72 -5.94 15.17 -4.37
N ASP A 73 -4.71 14.66 -4.29
CA ASP A 73 -3.73 14.70 -5.37
C ASP A 73 -3.97 13.54 -6.36
N MET A 74 -4.25 13.90 -7.61
CA MET A 74 -4.50 12.94 -8.70
C MET A 74 -3.21 12.36 -9.29
N ALA A 75 -2.05 12.95 -8.99
CA ALA A 75 -0.74 12.49 -9.45
C ALA A 75 -0.11 11.44 -8.52
N CYS A 76 -0.83 10.97 -7.50
CA CYS A 76 -0.31 9.95 -6.59
C CYS A 76 0.06 8.65 -7.34
N PRO A 77 1.30 8.16 -7.21
CA PRO A 77 1.77 6.95 -7.88
C PRO A 77 1.32 5.65 -7.18
N ILE A 78 0.46 5.74 -6.16
CA ILE A 78 0.03 4.56 -5.38
C ILE A 78 -0.87 3.66 -6.24
N ASP A 79 -0.47 2.40 -6.27
CA ASP A 79 -1.07 1.29 -7.01
C ASP A 79 -1.36 0.10 -6.07
N GLU A 80 -2.07 -0.92 -6.55
CA GLU A 80 -2.34 -2.18 -5.84
C GLU A 80 -1.08 -2.94 -5.43
N ASN A 81 0.05 -2.74 -6.13
CA ASN A 81 1.34 -3.32 -5.78
C ASN A 81 2.14 -2.49 -4.76
N THR A 82 1.61 -1.34 -4.34
CA THR A 82 2.27 -0.45 -3.37
C THR A 82 2.03 -0.95 -1.96
N VAL A 83 3.09 -0.93 -1.14
CA VAL A 83 3.02 -1.30 0.28
C VAL A 83 3.02 -0.05 1.15
N LEU A 84 2.31 -0.13 2.27
CA LEU A 84 1.99 1.03 3.10
C LEU A 84 2.40 0.83 4.56
N PHE A 85 2.93 1.90 5.14
CA PHE A 85 3.36 2.00 6.53
C PHE A 85 2.55 3.12 7.20
N VAL A 86 1.42 2.72 7.78
CA VAL A 86 0.48 3.66 8.41
C VAL A 86 0.72 3.78 9.91
N ASP A 87 0.92 2.64 10.59
CA ASP A 87 1.12 2.60 12.05
C ASP A 87 2.60 2.42 12.44
N SER A 88 3.41 1.74 11.61
CA SER A 88 4.85 1.58 11.85
C SER A 88 5.71 2.46 10.95
N LYS A 89 6.98 2.63 11.33
CA LYS A 89 7.99 3.28 10.48
C LYS A 89 8.45 2.34 9.37
N PRO A 90 8.82 2.87 8.19
CA PRO A 90 9.40 2.07 7.13
C PRO A 90 10.65 1.36 7.64
N SER A 91 10.55 0.04 7.76
CA SER A 91 11.61 -0.83 8.25
C SER A 91 11.85 -1.90 7.20
N PHE A 92 13.11 -2.12 6.86
CA PHE A 92 13.53 -3.18 5.95
C PHE A 92 14.13 -4.29 6.79
N ASN A 93 13.73 -5.54 6.54
CA ASN A 93 14.41 -6.68 7.10
C ASN A 93 15.82 -6.82 6.48
N ASP A 94 16.66 -7.64 7.12
CA ASP A 94 18.02 -7.98 6.69
C ASP A 94 18.07 -8.45 5.22
N ASP A 95 16.96 -9.04 4.76
CA ASP A 95 16.75 -9.46 3.38
C ASP A 95 16.17 -8.35 2.47
N ALA A 96 16.44 -7.07 2.73
CA ALA A 96 15.95 -5.93 1.94
C ALA A 96 14.42 -5.93 1.67
N THR A 97 13.66 -6.72 2.44
CA THR A 97 12.22 -6.87 2.30
C THR A 97 11.55 -5.84 3.21
N PRO A 98 10.70 -4.95 2.67
CA PRO A 98 9.97 -3.99 3.50
C PRO A 98 9.01 -4.73 4.43
N VAL A 99 9.08 -4.43 5.73
CA VAL A 99 8.15 -4.93 6.74
C VAL A 99 6.98 -3.96 6.81
N PHE A 100 6.01 -4.15 5.92
CA PHE A 100 4.82 -3.29 5.81
C PHE A 100 3.66 -3.77 6.70
N ASP A 101 2.87 -2.82 7.21
CA ASP A 101 1.67 -3.11 8.00
C ASP A 101 0.42 -3.26 7.13
N TYR A 102 0.34 -2.54 6.01
CA TYR A 102 -0.86 -2.48 5.17
C TYR A 102 -0.52 -2.72 3.71
N ILE A 103 -1.48 -3.36 3.02
CA ILE A 103 -1.47 -3.55 1.56
C ILE A 103 -2.65 -2.83 0.94
N VAL A 104 -2.45 -2.35 -0.30
CA VAL A 104 -3.54 -1.79 -1.11
C VAL A 104 -4.39 -2.93 -1.66
N LYS A 105 -5.71 -2.83 -1.46
CA LYS A 105 -6.69 -3.80 -1.97
C LYS A 105 -7.41 -3.32 -3.22
N LYS A 106 -7.65 -2.00 -3.32
CA LYS A 106 -8.35 -1.38 -4.44
C LYS A 106 -8.02 0.10 -4.49
N VAL A 107 -7.77 0.60 -5.69
CA VAL A 107 -7.59 2.03 -5.96
C VAL A 107 -8.77 2.53 -6.78
N ALA A 108 -9.59 3.40 -6.20
CA ALA A 108 -10.73 4.03 -6.85
C ALA A 108 -10.41 5.50 -7.16
N LYS A 109 -10.11 5.79 -8.43
CA LYS A 109 -9.84 7.15 -8.91
C LYS A 109 -11.17 7.83 -9.25
N SER A 110 -11.47 8.95 -8.57
CA SER A 110 -12.60 9.82 -8.89
C SER A 110 -12.13 11.05 -9.67
N LEU A 111 -13.06 11.93 -10.06
CA LEU A 111 -12.76 13.17 -10.79
C LEU A 111 -11.83 14.12 -10.02
N ASN A 112 -11.92 14.15 -8.69
CA ASN A 112 -11.24 15.15 -7.84
C ASN A 112 -10.58 14.56 -6.59
N SER A 113 -10.48 13.24 -6.49
CA SER A 113 -9.89 12.54 -5.35
C SER A 113 -9.66 11.08 -5.69
N ILE A 114 -8.65 10.48 -5.06
CA ILE A 114 -8.37 9.05 -5.14
C ILE A 114 -8.71 8.43 -3.78
N SER A 115 -9.55 7.40 -3.79
CA SER A 115 -9.88 6.60 -2.61
C SER A 115 -9.15 5.27 -2.71
N ILE A 116 -8.31 4.97 -1.73
CA ILE A 116 -7.46 3.79 -1.69
C ILE A 116 -7.92 2.93 -0.52
N ALA A 117 -8.45 1.76 -0.82
CA ALA A 117 -8.83 0.78 0.20
C ALA A 117 -7.59 -0.02 0.61
N ILE A 118 -7.32 -0.07 1.92
CA ILE A 118 -6.12 -0.71 2.47
C ILE A 118 -6.53 -1.75 3.51
N SER A 119 -5.78 -2.85 3.59
CA SER A 119 -6.02 -3.91 4.55
C SER A 119 -4.76 -4.24 5.33
N LYS A 120 -4.92 -4.49 6.62
CA LYS A 120 -3.81 -4.81 7.51
C LYS A 120 -3.29 -6.21 7.21
N VAL A 121 -1.99 -6.34 7.00
CA VAL A 121 -1.35 -7.64 6.84
C VAL A 121 -1.05 -8.23 8.20
N LYS A 122 -1.53 -9.45 8.43
CA LYS A 122 -1.08 -10.25 9.57
C LYS A 122 0.22 -10.93 9.17
N VAL A 123 1.32 -10.43 9.70
CA VAL A 123 2.59 -11.16 9.71
C VAL A 123 2.46 -12.18 10.84
N SER A 124 2.21 -13.45 10.50
CA SER A 124 2.18 -14.58 11.45
C SER A 124 3.53 -15.29 11.47
#